data_AF-A0A318CFH9-F1
#
_entry.id   AF-A0A318CFH9-F1
#
_cell.length_a   1.000
_cell.length_b   1.000
_cell.length_c   1.000
_cell.angle_alpha   90.00
_cell.angle_beta   90.00
_cell.angle_gamma   90.00
#
_symmetry.space_group_name_H-M   'P 1'
#
loop_
_entity.id
_entity.type
_entity.pdbx_description
1 polymer ?
#
loop_
_entity_poly.entity_id
_entity_poly.type
_entity_poly.pdbx_seq_one_letter_code
_entity_poly.pdbx_strand_id
1 'polypeptide(L)' 'MEIERLNIWKLGVELAKDVYILTEKFPKKEVYSLTDQIRRAVVSVPSNIAEGKGRSSAKDFINFLSVARGSLYE' A
#
# COMPACT_ATOMS: atom_id res chain seq x y z
N MET A 1 -6.89 -10.68 -16.01
CA MET A 1 -6.64 -9.25 -16.31
C MET A 1 -5.43 -8.83 -15.48
N GLU A 2 -4.37 -8.43 -16.15
CA GLU A 2 -3.08 -8.01 -15.57
C GLU A 2 -3.25 -6.85 -14.59
N ILE A 3 -2.62 -6.96 -13.42
CA ILE A 3 -2.64 -5.93 -12.39
C ILE A 3 -1.89 -4.67 -12.84
N GLU A 4 -0.90 -4.83 -13.72
CA GLU A 4 -0.10 -3.76 -14.31
C GLU A 4 -0.92 -2.82 -15.20
N ARG A 5 -2.20 -3.10 -15.42
CA ARG A 5 -3.14 -2.20 -16.11
C ARG A 5 -3.93 -1.31 -15.14
N LEU A 6 -3.90 -1.60 -13.84
CA LEU A 6 -4.61 -0.79 -12.84
C LEU A 6 -3.77 0.43 -12.46
N ASN A 7 -4.24 1.62 -12.85
CA ASN A 7 -3.59 2.88 -12.46
C ASN A 7 -3.51 3.04 -10.93
N ILE A 8 -4.55 2.62 -10.20
CA ILE A 8 -4.57 2.68 -8.73
C ILE A 8 -3.46 1.84 -8.09
N TRP A 9 -3.11 0.71 -8.70
CA TRP A 9 -2.02 -0.13 -8.21
C TRP A 9 -0.66 0.51 -8.47
N LYS A 10 -0.45 1.05 -9.68
CA LYS A 10 0.78 1.79 -10.03
C LYS A 10 1.03 2.98 -9.10
N LEU A 11 -0.03 3.76 -8.84
CA LEU A 11 0.04 4.88 -7.90
C LEU A 11 0.40 4.41 -6.49
N GLY A 12 -0.16 3.27 -6.04
CA GLY A 12 0.22 2.67 -4.76
C GLY A 12 1.68 2.23 -4.70
N VAL A 13 2.23 1.68 -5.78
CA VAL A 13 3.65 1.29 -5.87
C VAL A 13 4.57 2.51 -5.83
N GLU A 14 4.26 3.56 -6.60
CA GLU A 14 5.06 4.80 -6.57
C GLU A 14 4.97 5.49 -5.21
N LEU A 15 3.78 5.52 -4.58
CA LEU A 15 3.61 6.04 -3.22
C LEU A 15 4.50 5.28 -2.22
N ALA A 16 4.52 3.94 -2.29
CA ALA A 16 5.37 3.14 -1.41
C ALA A 16 6.86 3.47 -1.61
N LYS A 17 7.32 3.59 -2.85
CA LYS A 17 8.69 3.98 -3.18
C LYS A 17 9.05 5.36 -2.62
N ASP A 18 8.18 6.35 -2.81
CA ASP A 18 8.40 7.71 -2.32
C ASP A 18 8.49 7.77 -0.80
N VAL A 19 7.62 7.01 -0.10
CA VAL A 19 7.65 6.89 1.36
C VAL A 19 8.93 6.22 1.84
N TYR A 20 9.42 5.18 1.15
CA TYR A 20 10.71 4.57 1.48
C TYR A 20 11.83 5.59 1.39
N ILE A 21 11.92 6.34 0.28
CA ILE A 21 12.91 7.40 0.08
C ILE A 21 12.81 8.49 1.15
N LEU A 22 11.59 8.91 1.51
CA LEU A 22 11.36 9.93 2.53
C LEU A 22 11.83 9.48 3.92
N THR A 23 11.46 8.25 4.29
CA THR A 23 11.74 7.69 5.62
C THR A 23 13.22 7.32 5.84
N GLU A 24 14.04 7.22 4.78
CA GLU A 24 15.51 7.14 4.92
C GLU A 24 16.12 8.36 5.62
N LYS A 25 15.41 9.50 5.63
CA LYS A 25 15.87 10.74 6.29
C LYS A 25 15.48 10.81 7.76
N PHE A 26 14.74 9.83 8.28
CA PHE A 26 14.28 9.85 9.67
C PHE A 26 15.43 9.51 10.63
N PRO A 27 15.38 9.98 11.90
CA PRO A 27 16.35 9.59 12.91
C PRO A 27 16.39 8.07 13.10
N LYS A 28 17.57 7.49 13.32
CA LYS A 28 17.74 6.03 13.53
C LYS A 28 16.87 5.47 14.67
N LYS A 29 16.53 6.27 15.67
CA LYS A 29 15.63 5.88 16.78
C LYS A 29 14.20 5.58 16.33
N GLU A 30 13.77 6.09 15.17
CA GLU A 30 12.41 5.88 14.64
C GLU A 30 12.27 4.61 13.79
N VAL A 31 13.38 3.90 13.52
CA VAL A 31 13.41 2.73 12.61
C VAL A 31 12.36 1.69 12.99
N TYR A 32 12.24 1.37 14.28
CA TYR A 32 11.27 0.39 14.81
C TYR A 32 9.98 1.05 15.36
N SER A 33 9.78 2.34 15.06
CA SER A 33 8.63 3.13 15.49
C SER A 33 7.95 3.70 14.25
N LEU A 34 8.07 5.01 14.01
CA LEU A 34 7.35 5.71 12.96
C LEU A 34 7.73 5.21 11.56
N THR A 35 9.01 4.93 11.32
CA THR A 35 9.48 4.46 10.01
C THR A 35 8.83 3.12 9.63
N ASP A 36 8.81 2.18 10.56
CA ASP A 36 8.26 0.84 10.36
C ASP A 36 6.72 0.87 10.24
N GLN A 37 6.03 1.68 11.04
CA GLN A 37 4.58 1.88 10.92
C GLN A 37 4.18 2.43 9.54
N ILE A 38 4.78 3.54 9.11
CA ILE A 38 4.45 4.18 7.83
C ILE A 38 4.81 3.27 6.65
N ARG A 39 5.97 2.60 6.69
CA ARG A 39 6.39 1.68 5.61
C ARG A 39 5.44 0.49 5.45
N ARG A 40 4.95 -0.09 6.56
CA ARG A 40 3.95 -1.16 6.48
C ARG A 40 2.62 -0.67 5.95
N ALA A 41 2.12 0.47 6.44
CA ALA A 41 0.86 1.05 6.00
C ALA A 41 0.89 1.33 4.48
N VAL A 42 1.95 1.96 3.98
CA VAL A 42 2.04 2.28 2.55
C VAL A 42 2.17 1.05 1.66
N VAL A 43 2.93 0.02 2.08
CA VAL A 43 3.09 -1.23 1.31
C VAL A 43 1.78 -2.03 1.27
N SER A 44 0.97 -1.93 2.31
CA SER A 44 -0.36 -2.56 2.38
C SER A 44 -1.29 -2.05 1.28
N VAL A 45 -1.16 -0.80 0.80
CA VAL A 45 -2.03 -0.21 -0.23
C VAL A 45 -1.97 -0.96 -1.56
N PRO A 46 -0.83 -1.05 -2.29
CA PRO A 46 -0.75 -1.80 -3.53
C PRO A 46 -0.92 -3.31 -3.30
N SER A 47 -0.56 -3.83 -2.13
CA SER A 47 -0.71 -5.26 -1.81
C SER A 47 -2.17 -5.68 -1.74
N ASN A 48 -3.02 -4.91 -1.05
CA ASN A 48 -4.45 -5.18 -0.98
C ASN A 48 -5.15 -4.97 -2.33
N ILE A 49 -4.75 -3.96 -3.12
CA ILE A 49 -5.27 -3.79 -4.48
C ILE A 49 -4.95 -5.03 -5.33
N ALA A 50 -3.73 -5.56 -5.22
CA ALA A 50 -3.29 -6.76 -5.93
C ALA A 50 -4.05 -8.00 -5.52
N GLU A 51 -4.13 -8.23 -4.22
CA GLU A 51 -4.81 -9.38 -3.66
C GLU A 51 -6.29 -9.38 -4.03
N GLY A 52 -6.97 -8.24 -3.86
CA GLY A 52 -8.36 -8.07 -4.24
C GLY A 52 -8.60 -8.30 -5.73
N LYS A 53 -7.68 -7.86 -6.59
CA LYS A 53 -7.78 -8.09 -8.04
C LYS A 53 -7.66 -9.57 -8.42
N GLY A 54 -6.93 -10.35 -7.62
CA GLY A 54 -6.79 -11.80 -7.75
C GLY A 54 -7.96 -12.62 -7.18
N ARG A 55 -8.93 -12.00 -6.50
CA ARG A 55 -10.11 -12.70 -5.96
C ARG A 55 -11.19 -12.96 -7.03
N SER A 56 -12.06 -13.91 -6.73
CA SER A 56 -13.05 -14.44 -7.67
C SER A 56 -14.27 -13.54 -7.88
N SER A 57 -14.56 -12.61 -6.96
CA SER A 57 -15.76 -11.77 -7.02
C SER A 57 -15.47 -10.27 -6.92
N ALA A 58 -16.35 -9.46 -7.53
CA ALA A 58 -16.30 -8.00 -7.41
C ALA A 58 -16.49 -7.54 -5.96
N LYS A 59 -17.30 -8.27 -5.17
CA LYS A 59 -17.52 -7.99 -3.75
C LYS A 59 -16.22 -8.13 -2.95
N ASP A 60 -15.46 -9.19 -3.20
CA ASP A 60 -14.14 -9.37 -2.56
C ASP A 60 -13.19 -8.24 -2.96
N PHE A 61 -13.15 -7.90 -4.25
CA PHE A 61 -12.30 -6.80 -4.69
C PHE A 61 -12.63 -5.48 -3.97
N ILE A 62 -13.91 -5.14 -3.82
CA ILE A 62 -14.35 -3.94 -3.08
C ILE A 62 -13.90 -3.99 -1.61
N ASN A 63 -14.00 -5.14 -0.94
CA ASN A 63 -13.54 -5.29 0.44
C ASN A 63 -12.04 -4.99 0.56
N PHE A 64 -11.22 -5.56 -0.34
CA PHE A 64 -9.79 -5.30 -0.39
C PHE A 64 -9.44 -3.84 -0.72
N LEU A 65 -10.21 -3.18 -1.60
CA LEU A 65 -10.07 -1.74 -1.85
C LEU A 65 -10.40 -0.90 -0.60
N SER A 66 -11.37 -1.33 0.20
CA SER A 66 -11.68 -0.68 1.47
C SER A 66 -10.55 -0.82 2.48
N VAL A 67 -9.88 -1.98 2.53
CA VAL A 67 -8.69 -2.20 3.37
C VAL A 67 -7.54 -1.32 2.89
N ALA A 68 -7.26 -1.30 1.58
CA ALA A 68 -6.23 -0.44 0.99
C ALA A 68 -6.46 1.04 1.33
N ARG A 69 -7.71 1.50 1.28
CA ARG A 69 -8.09 2.85 1.70
C ARG A 69 -7.91 3.08 3.21
N GLY A 70 -8.21 2.07 4.03
CA GLY A 70 -7.96 2.12 5.47
C GLY A 70 -6.47 2.35 5.78
N SER A 71 -5.57 1.61 5.14
CA SER A 71 -4.12 1.79 5.30
C SER A 71 -3.61 3.17 4.84
N LEU A 72 -4.34 3.88 3.98
CA LEU A 72 -3.98 5.24 3.57
C LEU A 72 -4.35 6.30 4.62
N TYR A 73 -5.29 5.99 5.53
CA TYR A 73 -5.74 6.89 6.60
C TYR A 73 -5.03 6.67 7.94
N GLU A 74 -4.22 5.60 8.05
CA GLU A 74 -3.35 5.31 9.19
C GLU A 74 -2.06 6.14 9.13
#